data_AF-A0A3E5GEJ5-F1
#
_entry.id   AF-A0A3E5GEJ5-F1
#
_cell.length_a   1.000
_cell.length_b   1.000
_cell.length_c   1.000
_cell.angle_alpha   90.00
_cell.angle_beta   90.00
_cell.angle_gamma   90.00
#
_symmetry.space_group_name_H-M   'P 1'
#
loop_
_entity.id
_entity.type
_entity.pdbx_description
1 polymer ?
#
loop_
_entity_poly.entity_id
_entity_poly.type
_entity_poly.pdbx_seq_one_letter_code
_entity_poly.pdbx_strand_id
1 'polypeptide(L)'
;MIGNALQFIHRLIVQYCESPVSSPITWCLGIIWIIKSIHALYKMKVKTDELVAEKEAKEVSEAIKDLDILTEKSKEENQDIRTLMFENLKELKEFYVICKQQIRKSFSAAMFSCFAGFMLFVLAVIIFLLGGNNSASFMAGLSGAIVEIVSGLYFWMYRETSKQLGKYHKRLEATEKYLIALQIIEMLPEENRSEQYGKLIDYIFDNANKQ
;
A
#
# COMPACT_ATOMS: atom_id res chain seq x y z
N MET A 1 -13.03 -40.11 -0.05
CA MET A 1 -13.90 -38.94 0.23
C MET A 1 -13.84 -37.88 -0.87
N ILE A 2 -12.66 -37.44 -1.32
CA ILE A 2 -12.49 -36.41 -2.37
C ILE A 2 -13.09 -36.81 -3.73
N GLY A 3 -12.96 -38.09 -4.14
CA GLY A 3 -13.51 -38.58 -5.41
C GLY A 3 -15.05 -38.52 -5.51
N ASN A 4 -15.76 -38.73 -4.40
CA ASN A 4 -17.23 -38.64 -4.36
C ASN A 4 -17.71 -37.18 -4.44
N ALA A 5 -17.00 -36.26 -3.80
CA ALA A 5 -17.30 -34.84 -3.90
C ALA A 5 -17.09 -34.32 -5.33
N LEU A 6 -16.01 -34.76 -6.00
CA LEU A 6 -15.73 -34.39 -7.38
C LEU A 6 -16.79 -34.93 -8.35
N GLN A 7 -17.21 -36.19 -8.18
CA GLN A 7 -18.29 -36.76 -8.98
C GLN A 7 -19.65 -36.10 -8.70
N PHE A 8 -19.91 -35.67 -7.47
CA PHE A 8 -21.14 -34.96 -7.11
C PHE A 8 -21.18 -33.56 -7.75
N ILE A 9 -20.06 -32.82 -7.69
CA ILE A 9 -19.91 -31.52 -8.36
C ILE A 9 -20.07 -31.68 -9.88
N HIS A 10 -19.45 -32.69 -10.48
CA HIS A 10 -19.59 -32.99 -11.90
C HIS A 10 -21.06 -33.25 -12.28
N ARG A 11 -21.78 -34.09 -11.51
CA ARG A 11 -23.21 -34.35 -11.75
C ARG A 11 -24.06 -33.08 -11.63
N LEU A 12 -23.81 -32.24 -10.63
CA LEU A 12 -24.52 -30.96 -10.48
C LEU A 12 -24.29 -30.02 -11.66
N ILE A 13 -23.04 -29.93 -12.15
CA ILE A 13 -22.70 -29.09 -13.31
C ILE A 13 -23.41 -29.60 -14.57
N VAL A 14 -23.38 -30.91 -14.82
CA VAL A 14 -24.04 -31.52 -15.99
C VAL A 14 -25.56 -31.33 -15.93
N GLN A 15 -26.18 -31.60 -14.78
CA GLN A 15 -27.62 -31.47 -14.58
C GLN A 15 -28.10 -30.01 -14.72
N TYR A 16 -27.26 -29.04 -14.33
CA TYR A 16 -27.53 -27.63 -14.53
C TYR A 16 -27.37 -27.22 -16.01
N CYS A 17 -26.38 -27.77 -16.71
CA CYS A 17 -26.15 -27.56 -18.14
C CYS A 17 -27.31 -28.09 -19.01
N GLU A 18 -27.91 -29.22 -18.65
CA GLU A 18 -29.06 -29.82 -19.36
C GLU A 18 -30.42 -29.17 -19.06
N SER A 19 -30.48 -28.25 -18.08
CA SER A 19 -31.74 -27.58 -17.73
C SER A 19 -32.22 -26.65 -18.86
N PRO A 20 -33.53 -26.57 -19.16
CA PRO A 20 -34.07 -25.72 -20.24
C PRO A 20 -33.88 -24.21 -20.02
N VAL A 21 -33.36 -23.81 -18.86
CA VAL A 21 -33.07 -22.43 -18.45
C VAL A 21 -31.61 -22.03 -18.78
N SER A 22 -30.74 -22.99 -19.14
CA SER A 22 -29.29 -22.83 -19.34
C SER A 22 -28.89 -22.26 -20.71
N SER A 23 -29.78 -21.51 -21.39
CA SER A 23 -29.45 -21.00 -22.72
C SER A 23 -28.14 -20.19 -22.68
N PRO A 24 -27.27 -20.26 -23.71
CA PRO A 24 -25.98 -19.57 -23.73
C PRO A 24 -26.07 -18.07 -23.40
N ILE A 25 -27.23 -17.46 -23.66
CA ILE A 25 -27.54 -16.05 -23.41
C ILE A 25 -27.59 -15.75 -21.90
N THR A 26 -28.18 -16.65 -21.09
CA THR A 26 -28.27 -16.48 -19.63
C THR A 26 -26.90 -16.53 -18.95
N TRP A 27 -26.00 -17.38 -19.45
CA TRP A 27 -24.59 -17.44 -18.99
C TRP A 27 -23.82 -16.17 -19.32
N CYS A 28 -23.95 -15.66 -20.55
CA CYS A 28 -23.33 -14.39 -20.95
C CYS A 28 -23.80 -13.22 -20.08
N LEU A 29 -25.11 -13.13 -19.79
CA LEU A 29 -25.66 -12.09 -18.92
C LEU A 29 -25.14 -12.21 -17.48
N GLY A 30 -25.02 -13.42 -16.94
CA GLY A 30 -24.45 -13.67 -15.63
C GLY A 30 -22.99 -13.23 -15.51
N ILE A 31 -22.16 -13.57 -16.51
CA ILE A 31 -20.75 -13.17 -16.55
C ILE A 31 -20.60 -11.64 -16.62
N ILE A 32 -21.40 -10.98 -17.45
CA ILE A 32 -21.40 -9.50 -17.55
C ILE A 32 -21.78 -8.87 -16.21
N TRP A 33 -22.75 -9.44 -15.49
CA TRP A 33 -23.19 -8.94 -14.18
C TRP A 33 -22.09 -9.09 -13.12
N ILE A 34 -21.38 -10.23 -13.11
CA ILE A 34 -20.23 -10.47 -12.23
C ILE A 34 -19.10 -9.49 -12.53
N ILE A 35 -18.73 -9.30 -13.80
CA ILE A 35 -17.69 -8.35 -14.22
C ILE A 35 -18.06 -6.93 -13.78
N LYS A 36 -19.30 -6.50 -14.00
CA LYS A 36 -19.78 -5.19 -13.54
C LYS A 36 -19.76 -5.04 -12.03
N SER A 37 -20.10 -6.10 -11.29
CA SER A 37 -20.06 -6.10 -9.82
C SER A 37 -18.63 -5.98 -9.29
N ILE A 38 -17.68 -6.74 -9.85
CA ILE A 38 -16.25 -6.65 -9.53
C ILE A 38 -15.71 -5.25 -9.87
N HIS A 39 -16.08 -4.70 -11.03
CA HIS A 39 -15.66 -3.36 -11.43
C HIS A 39 -16.25 -2.28 -10.50
N ALA A 40 -17.51 -2.41 -10.08
CA ALA A 40 -18.13 -1.50 -9.13
C ALA A 40 -17.44 -1.55 -7.76
N LEU A 41 -17.12 -2.74 -7.25
CA LEU A 41 -16.36 -2.92 -6.01
C LEU A 41 -14.96 -2.32 -6.11
N TYR A 42 -14.26 -2.51 -7.23
CA TYR A 42 -12.98 -1.87 -7.51
C TYR A 42 -13.10 -0.35 -7.45
N LYS A 43 -14.06 0.22 -8.17
CA LYS A 43 -14.28 1.67 -8.22
C LYS A 43 -14.64 2.25 -6.85
N MET A 44 -15.48 1.56 -6.08
CA MET A 44 -15.83 1.95 -4.72
C MET A 44 -14.60 1.98 -3.81
N LYS A 45 -13.78 0.93 -3.83
CA LYS A 45 -12.56 0.87 -3.03
C LYS A 45 -11.56 1.94 -3.43
N VAL A 46 -11.34 2.16 -4.73
CA VAL A 46 -10.46 3.23 -5.22
C VAL A 46 -10.93 4.60 -4.73
N LYS A 47 -12.24 4.88 -4.81
CA LYS A 47 -12.82 6.13 -4.33
C LYS A 47 -12.65 6.31 -2.82
N THR A 48 -12.87 5.25 -2.04
CA THR A 48 -12.58 5.27 -0.60
C THR A 48 -11.09 5.52 -0.35
N ASP A 49 -10.22 4.89 -1.14
CA ASP A 49 -8.78 5.04 -0.98
C ASP A 49 -8.32 6.47 -1.27
N GLU A 50 -8.88 7.09 -2.30
CA GLU A 50 -8.67 8.48 -2.72
C GLU A 50 -9.18 9.49 -1.68
N LEU A 51 -10.38 9.29 -1.13
CA LEU A 51 -10.92 10.16 -0.07
C LEU A 51 -10.06 10.16 1.20
N VAL A 52 -9.55 8.99 1.60
CA VAL A 52 -8.63 8.91 2.74
C VAL A 52 -7.27 9.53 2.39
N ALA A 53 -6.77 9.31 1.17
CA ALA A 53 -5.53 9.93 0.71
C ALA A 53 -5.60 11.46 0.67
N GLU A 54 -6.74 12.02 0.22
CA GLU A 54 -6.99 13.46 0.20
C GLU A 54 -7.05 14.04 1.63
N LYS A 55 -7.70 13.33 2.56
CA LYS A 55 -7.69 13.73 3.99
C LYS A 55 -6.29 13.74 4.58
N GLU A 56 -5.53 12.65 4.40
CA GLU A 56 -4.15 12.55 4.90
C GLU A 56 -3.25 13.63 4.29
N ALA A 57 -3.41 13.93 2.99
CA ALA A 57 -2.67 15.00 2.33
C ALA A 57 -3.06 16.40 2.82
N LYS A 58 -4.34 16.63 3.12
CA LYS A 58 -4.83 17.90 3.71
C LYS A 58 -4.29 18.09 5.12
N GLU A 59 -4.38 17.07 5.98
CA GLU A 59 -3.85 17.10 7.35
C GLU A 59 -2.34 17.39 7.36
N VAL A 60 -1.58 16.76 6.46
CA VAL A 60 -0.14 17.02 6.34
C VAL A 60 0.14 18.40 5.72
N SER A 61 -0.64 18.87 4.75
CA SER A 61 -0.49 20.22 4.22
C SER A 61 -0.73 21.29 5.29
N GLU A 62 -1.69 21.08 6.19
CA GLU A 62 -1.93 21.96 7.34
C GLU A 62 -0.74 21.91 8.32
N ALA A 63 -0.27 20.72 8.71
CA ALA A 63 0.89 20.59 9.59
C ALA A 63 2.19 21.16 8.99
N ILE A 64 2.34 21.12 7.66
CA ILE A 64 3.47 21.71 6.95
C ILE A 64 3.41 23.24 6.97
N LYS A 65 2.23 23.85 6.90
CA LYS A 65 2.09 25.31 7.05
C LYS A 65 2.54 25.77 8.44
N ASP A 66 2.18 25.03 9.48
CA ASP A 66 2.66 25.31 10.84
C ASP A 66 4.19 25.17 10.92
N LEU A 67 4.75 24.18 10.22
CA LEU A 67 6.20 23.99 10.14
C LEU A 67 6.90 25.11 9.35
N ASP A 68 6.27 25.63 8.29
CA ASP A 68 6.79 26.74 7.50
C ASP A 68 6.86 28.02 8.34
N ILE A 69 5.86 28.28 9.19
CA ILE A 69 5.89 29.40 10.16
C ILE A 69 7.06 29.25 11.15
N LEU A 70 7.28 28.04 11.67
CA LEU A 70 8.41 27.76 12.57
C LEU A 70 9.76 27.92 11.86
N THR A 71 9.83 27.56 10.58
CA THR A 71 11.01 27.70 9.73
C THR A 71 11.32 29.17 9.43
N GLU A 72 10.28 29.99 9.20
CA GLU A 72 10.42 31.44 9.02
C GLU A 72 10.90 32.11 10.30
N LYS A 73 10.32 31.74 11.45
CA LYS A 73 10.78 32.21 12.76
C LYS A 73 12.24 31.85 13.04
N SER A 74 12.69 30.63 12.72
CA SER A 74 14.08 30.24 12.91
C SER A 74 15.06 30.98 11.99
N LYS A 75 14.60 31.41 10.80
CA LYS A 75 15.37 32.28 9.90
C LYS A 75 15.55 33.68 10.50
N GLU A 76 14.51 34.25 11.10
CA GLU A 76 14.58 35.53 11.80
C GLU A 76 15.56 35.48 13.00
N GLU A 77 15.60 34.36 13.72
CA GLU A 77 16.52 34.12 14.84
C GLU A 77 17.97 33.75 14.41
N ASN A 78 18.30 33.79 13.11
CA ASN A 78 19.60 33.36 12.54
C ASN A 78 20.04 31.93 12.94
N GLN A 79 19.10 31.03 13.21
CA GLN A 79 19.39 29.62 13.51
C GLN A 79 19.42 28.78 12.23
N ASP A 80 20.49 28.92 11.43
CA ASP A 80 20.64 28.23 10.13
C ASP A 80 20.43 26.70 10.22
N ILE A 81 20.96 26.07 11.27
CA ILE A 81 20.86 24.61 11.44
C ILE A 81 19.41 24.17 11.73
N ARG A 82 18.68 24.93 12.54
CA ARG A 82 17.29 24.61 12.90
C ARG A 82 16.36 24.73 11.69
N THR A 83 16.60 25.75 10.88
CA THR A 83 15.93 25.95 9.59
C THR A 83 16.09 24.73 8.69
N LEU A 84 17.32 24.24 8.50
CA LEU A 84 17.60 23.03 7.72
C LEU A 84 16.94 21.78 8.30
N MET A 85 16.88 21.65 9.64
CA MET A 85 16.19 20.53 10.30
C MET A 85 14.68 20.56 10.06
N PHE A 86 14.04 21.73 10.09
CA PHE A 86 12.62 21.86 9.80
C PHE A 86 12.31 21.58 8.32
N GLU A 87 13.12 22.06 7.38
CA GLU A 87 12.98 21.76 5.96
C GLU A 87 13.10 20.24 5.70
N ASN A 88 14.08 19.58 6.31
CA ASN A 88 14.21 18.11 6.23
C ASN A 88 13.01 17.39 6.87
N LEU A 89 12.49 17.87 8.00
CA LEU A 89 11.33 17.27 8.66
C LEU A 89 10.08 17.37 7.78
N LYS A 90 9.88 18.51 7.09
CA LYS A 90 8.81 18.71 6.12
C LYS A 90 8.91 17.67 4.98
N GLU A 91 10.07 17.56 4.35
CA GLU A 91 10.30 16.60 3.27
C GLU A 91 10.03 15.15 3.73
N LEU A 92 10.52 14.77 4.92
CA LEU A 92 10.26 13.44 5.51
C LEU A 92 8.75 13.16 5.71
N LYS A 93 7.97 14.15 6.16
CA LYS A 93 6.51 14.01 6.35
C LYS A 93 5.78 13.85 5.02
N GLU A 94 6.15 14.62 4.00
CA GLU A 94 5.57 14.50 2.65
C GLU A 94 5.81 13.10 2.06
N PHE A 95 7.07 12.64 2.08
CA PHE A 95 7.43 11.31 1.56
C PHE A 95 6.77 10.18 2.35
N TYR A 96 6.60 10.34 3.67
CA TYR A 96 5.89 9.36 4.50
C TYR A 96 4.45 9.16 4.03
N VAL A 97 3.71 10.23 3.74
CA VAL A 97 2.33 10.13 3.22
C VAL A 97 2.30 9.52 1.83
N ILE A 98 3.22 9.92 0.93
CA ILE A 98 3.30 9.36 -0.43
C ILE A 98 3.51 7.84 -0.36
N CYS A 99 4.43 7.38 0.49
CA CYS A 99 4.67 5.96 0.72
C CYS A 99 3.43 5.24 1.28
N LYS A 100 2.73 5.84 2.24
CA LYS A 100 1.47 5.29 2.80
C LYS A 100 0.40 5.12 1.72
N GLN A 101 0.22 6.12 0.86
CA GLN A 101 -0.72 6.08 -0.26
C GLN A 101 -0.31 5.01 -1.29
N GLN A 102 0.97 4.94 -1.66
CA GLN A 102 1.48 3.97 -2.62
C GLN A 102 1.33 2.53 -2.12
N ILE A 103 1.60 2.25 -0.84
CA ILE A 103 1.39 0.94 -0.21
C ILE A 103 -0.06 0.51 -0.34
N ARG A 104 -1.02 1.39 -0.04
CA ARG A 104 -2.46 1.08 -0.11
C ARG A 104 -2.90 0.78 -1.54
N LYS A 105 -2.50 1.60 -2.51
CA LYS A 105 -2.78 1.38 -3.93
C LYS A 105 -2.18 0.06 -4.43
N SER A 106 -0.92 -0.21 -4.09
CA SER A 106 -0.21 -1.43 -4.48
C SER A 106 -0.84 -2.68 -3.89
N PHE A 107 -1.16 -2.65 -2.59
CA PHE A 107 -1.87 -3.74 -1.91
C PHE A 107 -3.23 -4.01 -2.54
N SER A 108 -3.96 -2.94 -2.84
CA SER A 108 -5.25 -3.03 -3.50
C SER A 108 -5.15 -3.68 -4.88
N ALA A 109 -4.24 -3.19 -5.73
CA ALA A 109 -4.00 -3.74 -7.05
C ALA A 109 -3.56 -5.21 -6.99
N ALA A 110 -2.66 -5.57 -6.07
CA ALA A 110 -2.21 -6.95 -5.86
C ALA A 110 -3.37 -7.90 -5.55
N MET A 111 -4.27 -7.51 -4.63
CA MET A 111 -5.42 -8.32 -4.23
C MET A 111 -6.40 -8.56 -5.39
N PHE A 112 -6.72 -7.53 -6.16
CA PHE A 112 -7.62 -7.69 -7.32
C PHE A 112 -6.99 -8.50 -8.44
N SER A 113 -5.70 -8.27 -8.70
CA SER A 113 -4.95 -9.03 -9.71
C SER A 113 -4.88 -10.51 -9.33
N CYS A 114 -4.58 -10.82 -8.07
CA CYS A 114 -4.50 -12.21 -7.59
C CYS A 114 -5.87 -12.89 -7.67
N PHE A 115 -6.94 -12.20 -7.26
CA PHE A 115 -8.29 -12.75 -7.40
C PHE A 115 -8.64 -13.03 -8.87
N ALA A 116 -8.30 -12.14 -9.80
CA ALA A 116 -8.54 -12.35 -11.22
C ALA A 116 -7.72 -13.53 -11.79
N GLY A 117 -6.44 -13.63 -11.43
CA GLY A 117 -5.56 -14.73 -11.84
C GLY A 117 -6.06 -16.09 -11.35
N PHE A 118 -6.45 -16.16 -10.08
CA PHE A 118 -7.06 -17.35 -9.49
C PHE A 118 -8.35 -17.77 -10.20
N MET A 119 -9.23 -16.83 -10.55
CA MET A 119 -10.46 -17.14 -11.28
C MET A 119 -10.20 -17.71 -12.68
N LEU A 120 -9.19 -17.21 -13.39
CA LEU A 120 -8.76 -17.77 -14.68
C LEU A 120 -8.22 -19.19 -14.53
N PHE A 121 -7.47 -19.46 -13.46
CA PHE A 121 -6.96 -20.79 -13.17
C PHE A 121 -8.09 -21.79 -12.87
N VAL A 122 -9.08 -21.39 -12.07
CA VAL A 122 -10.28 -22.22 -11.81
C VAL A 122 -11.05 -22.48 -13.11
N LEU A 123 -11.22 -21.48 -13.97
CA LEU A 123 -11.89 -21.63 -15.25
C LEU A 123 -11.15 -22.62 -16.17
N ALA A 124 -9.82 -22.59 -16.19
CA ALA A 124 -9.00 -23.55 -16.93
C ALA A 124 -9.29 -25.00 -16.48
N VAL A 125 -9.31 -25.24 -15.17
CA VAL A 125 -9.61 -26.58 -14.61
C VAL A 125 -11.03 -27.03 -14.98
N ILE A 126 -12.02 -26.14 -14.94
CA ILE A 126 -13.40 -26.47 -15.34
C ILE A 126 -13.47 -26.85 -16.82
N ILE A 127 -12.84 -26.08 -17.71
CA ILE A 127 -12.81 -26.37 -19.16
C ILE A 127 -12.16 -27.73 -19.41
N PHE A 128 -11.07 -28.04 -18.72
CA PHE A 128 -10.39 -29.32 -18.81
C PHE A 128 -11.28 -30.49 -18.36
N LEU A 129 -11.94 -30.36 -17.20
CA LEU A 129 -12.78 -31.42 -16.64
C LEU A 129 -14.06 -31.69 -17.45
N LEU A 130 -14.60 -30.68 -18.12
CA LEU A 130 -15.79 -30.82 -18.97
C LEU A 130 -15.49 -31.42 -20.35
N GLY A 131 -14.26 -31.87 -20.60
CA GLY A 131 -13.84 -32.37 -21.92
C GLY A 131 -13.79 -31.26 -22.97
N GLY A 132 -13.66 -30.00 -22.55
CA GLY A 132 -13.47 -28.86 -23.42
C GLY A 132 -12.14 -28.92 -24.17
N ASN A 133 -11.95 -28.01 -25.12
CA ASN A 133 -10.73 -27.98 -25.93
C ASN A 133 -9.48 -27.81 -25.05
N ASN A 134 -8.56 -28.77 -25.11
CA ASN A 134 -7.27 -28.73 -24.38
C ASN A 134 -6.50 -27.42 -24.62
N SER A 135 -6.56 -26.87 -25.85
CA SER A 135 -5.94 -25.59 -26.16
C SER A 135 -6.55 -24.42 -25.40
N ALA A 136 -7.88 -24.41 -25.21
CA ALA A 136 -8.57 -23.36 -24.47
C ALA A 136 -8.26 -23.41 -22.97
N SER A 137 -8.21 -24.61 -22.38
CA SER A 137 -7.77 -24.80 -21.00
C SER A 137 -6.33 -24.35 -20.81
N PHE A 138 -5.43 -24.70 -21.74
CA PHE A 138 -4.03 -24.30 -21.66
C PHE A 138 -3.87 -22.77 -21.74
N MET A 139 -4.57 -22.11 -22.66
CA MET A 139 -4.54 -20.64 -22.78
C MET A 139 -5.09 -19.94 -21.54
N ALA A 140 -6.17 -20.45 -20.93
CA ALA A 140 -6.73 -19.90 -19.69
C ALA A 140 -5.79 -20.09 -18.49
N GLY A 141 -5.13 -21.25 -18.39
CA GLY A 141 -4.14 -21.51 -17.35
C GLY A 141 -2.91 -20.60 -17.49
N LEU A 142 -2.42 -20.42 -18.73
CA LEU A 142 -1.27 -19.55 -19.01
C LEU A 142 -1.58 -18.07 -18.73
N SER A 143 -2.77 -17.59 -19.10
CA SER A 143 -3.17 -16.22 -18.80
C SER A 143 -3.35 -15.97 -17.30
N GLY A 144 -3.93 -16.94 -16.57
CA GLY A 144 -3.99 -16.89 -15.10
C GLY A 144 -2.61 -16.82 -14.46
N ALA A 145 -1.65 -17.63 -14.93
CA ALA A 145 -0.27 -17.60 -14.44
C ALA A 145 0.43 -16.24 -14.70
N ILE A 146 0.21 -15.63 -15.86
CA ILE A 146 0.74 -14.29 -16.17
C ILE A 146 0.17 -13.25 -15.20
N VAL A 147 -1.13 -13.29 -14.92
CA VAL A 147 -1.79 -12.36 -13.99
C VAL A 147 -1.29 -12.56 -12.55
N GLU A 148 -0.97 -13.79 -12.14
CA GLU A 148 -0.35 -14.07 -10.84
C GLU A 148 1.06 -13.47 -10.74
N ILE A 149 1.86 -13.52 -11.81
CA ILE A 149 3.17 -12.85 -11.85
C ILE A 149 3.02 -11.34 -11.63
N VAL A 150 2.03 -10.71 -12.28
CA VAL A 150 1.72 -9.28 -12.09
C VAL A 150 1.32 -8.99 -10.64
N SER A 151 0.52 -9.85 -10.02
CA SER A 151 0.16 -9.75 -8.60
C SER A 151 1.39 -9.84 -7.69
N GLY A 152 2.31 -10.76 -7.99
CA GLY A 152 3.59 -10.89 -7.30
C GLY A 152 4.45 -9.62 -7.39
N LEU A 153 4.48 -8.96 -8.55
CA LEU A 153 5.17 -7.67 -8.72
C LEU A 153 4.53 -6.57 -7.86
N TYR A 154 3.20 -6.51 -7.78
CA TYR A 154 2.53 -5.55 -6.89
C TYR A 154 2.78 -5.84 -5.41
N PHE A 155 2.82 -7.10 -4.99
CA PHE A 155 3.20 -7.48 -3.62
C PHE A 155 4.67 -7.17 -3.32
N TRP A 156 5.55 -7.32 -4.31
CA TRP A 156 6.95 -6.91 -4.17
C TRP A 156 7.08 -5.39 -3.98
N MET A 157 6.38 -4.59 -4.81
CA MET A 157 6.32 -3.14 -4.64
C MET A 157 5.75 -2.76 -3.26
N TYR A 158 4.67 -3.40 -2.82
CA TYR A 158 4.12 -3.24 -1.47
C TYR A 158 5.17 -3.49 -0.39
N ARG A 159 5.94 -4.58 -0.50
CA ARG A 159 6.99 -4.93 0.47
C ARG A 159 8.09 -3.88 0.50
N GLU A 160 8.58 -3.44 -0.66
CA GLU A 160 9.65 -2.43 -0.73
C GLU A 160 9.19 -1.07 -0.24
N THR A 161 7.99 -0.60 -0.64
CA THR A 161 7.45 0.66 -0.13
C THR A 161 7.16 0.58 1.38
N SER A 162 6.71 -0.56 1.90
CA SER A 162 6.51 -0.75 3.35
C SER A 162 7.83 -0.66 4.13
N LYS A 163 8.92 -1.22 3.61
CA LYS A 163 10.25 -1.03 4.21
C LYS A 163 10.68 0.43 4.18
N GLN A 164 10.43 1.13 3.06
CA GLN A 164 10.73 2.57 2.95
C GLN A 164 9.92 3.36 3.99
N LEU A 165 8.61 3.12 4.10
CA LEU A 165 7.75 3.76 5.09
C LEU A 165 8.28 3.58 6.51
N GLY A 166 8.73 2.37 6.86
CA GLY A 166 9.36 2.09 8.16
C GLY A 166 10.66 2.87 8.39
N LYS A 167 11.50 3.03 7.35
CA LYS A 167 12.72 3.86 7.42
C LYS A 167 12.38 5.34 7.61
N TYR A 168 11.41 5.86 6.87
CA TYR A 168 10.95 7.24 7.00
C TYR A 168 10.33 7.50 8.37
N HIS A 169 9.53 6.57 8.90
CA HIS A 169 8.97 6.70 10.24
C HIS A 169 10.05 6.83 11.32
N LYS A 170 11.08 5.97 11.27
CA LYS A 170 12.22 6.05 12.21
C LYS A 170 13.03 7.33 12.06
N ARG A 171 13.27 7.78 10.82
CA ARG A 171 13.97 9.05 10.55
C ARG A 171 13.18 10.25 11.06
N LEU A 172 11.87 10.23 10.84
CA LEU A 172 10.95 11.26 11.33
C LEU A 172 10.99 11.35 12.87
N GLU A 173 10.84 10.21 13.55
CA GLU A 173 10.89 10.12 15.02
C GLU A 173 12.24 10.62 15.58
N ALA A 174 13.36 10.28 14.92
CA ALA A 174 14.68 10.74 15.33
C ALA A 174 14.81 12.26 15.21
N THR A 175 14.40 12.84 14.07
CA THR A 175 14.44 14.30 13.86
C THR A 175 13.56 15.04 14.87
N GLU A 176 12.35 14.54 15.16
CA GLU A 176 11.47 15.13 16.17
C GLU A 176 12.10 15.09 17.57
N LYS A 177 12.72 13.97 17.97
CA LYS A 177 13.43 13.87 19.25
C LYS A 177 14.59 14.87 19.36
N TYR A 178 15.34 15.10 18.28
CA TYR A 178 16.43 16.08 18.28
C TYR A 178 15.91 17.52 18.40
N LEU A 179 14.82 17.86 17.72
CA LEU A 179 14.19 19.18 17.84
C LEU A 179 13.64 19.43 19.25
N ILE A 180 13.01 18.42 19.86
CA ILE A 180 12.53 18.49 21.25
C ILE A 180 13.71 18.67 22.22
N ALA A 181 14.78 17.90 22.05
CA ALA A 181 15.97 18.02 22.88
C ALA A 181 16.61 19.42 22.76
N LEU A 182 16.73 19.94 21.54
CA LEU A 182 17.22 21.30 21.29
C LEU A 182 16.36 22.35 22.01
N GLN A 183 15.03 22.23 21.90
CA GLN A 183 14.11 23.17 22.54
C GLN A 183 14.17 23.08 24.07
N ILE A 184 14.32 21.89 24.66
CA ILE A 184 14.49 21.71 26.10
C ILE A 184 15.80 22.37 26.58
N ILE A 185 16.89 22.22 25.81
CA ILE A 185 18.17 22.85 26.14
C ILE A 185 18.06 24.38 26.09
N GLU A 186 17.33 24.93 25.10
CA GLU A 186 17.07 26.38 24.99
C GLU A 186 16.24 26.92 26.17
N MET A 187 15.37 26.10 26.78
CA MET A 187 14.60 26.48 27.97
C MET A 187 15.41 26.42 29.28
N LEU A 188 16.61 25.84 29.29
CA LEU A 188 17.45 25.76 30.48
C LEU A 188 18.21 27.07 30.78
N PRO A 189 18.62 27.31 32.05
CA PRO A 189 19.53 28.40 32.40
C PRO A 189 20.84 28.33 31.60
N GLU A 190 21.37 29.48 31.17
CA GLU A 190 22.59 29.59 30.34
C GLU A 190 23.78 28.79 30.89
N GLU A 191 23.94 28.77 32.22
CA GLU A 191 25.01 28.05 32.93
C GLU A 191 25.06 26.55 32.61
N ASN A 192 23.91 25.93 32.31
CA ASN A 192 23.80 24.50 32.09
C ASN A 192 23.69 24.12 30.59
N ARG A 193 23.49 25.09 29.69
CA ARG A 193 23.23 24.79 28.27
C ARG A 193 24.42 24.19 27.55
N SER A 194 25.61 24.75 27.74
CA SER A 194 26.84 24.30 27.06
C SER A 194 27.15 22.83 27.34
N GLU A 195 26.98 22.39 28.59
CA GLU A 195 27.15 20.99 28.98
C GLU A 195 26.12 20.07 28.29
N GLN A 196 24.85 20.49 28.24
CA GLN A 196 23.79 19.68 27.64
C GLN A 196 23.88 19.63 26.11
N TYR A 197 24.34 20.71 25.46
CA TYR A 197 24.69 20.70 24.03
C TYR A 197 25.79 19.68 23.74
N GLY A 198 26.85 19.62 24.57
CA GLY A 198 27.91 18.61 24.45
C GLY A 198 27.38 17.19 24.49
N LYS A 199 26.51 16.88 25.47
CA LYS A 199 25.88 15.55 25.60
C LYS A 199 25.00 15.19 24.41
N LEU A 200 24.25 16.15 23.87
CA LEU A 200 23.42 15.94 22.69
C LEU A 200 24.28 15.64 21.45
N ILE A 201 25.39 16.37 21.27
CA ILE A 201 26.34 16.15 20.19
C ILE A 201 26.95 14.75 20.29
N ASP A 202 27.46 14.36 21.47
CA ASP A 202 28.04 13.04 21.71
C ASP A 202 27.04 11.92 21.39
N TYR A 203 25.78 12.09 21.82
CA TYR A 203 24.71 11.14 21.53
C TYR A 203 24.42 11.03 20.03
N ILE A 204 24.36 12.14 19.29
CA ILE A 204 24.13 12.15 17.84
C ILE A 204 25.27 11.40 17.12
N PHE A 205 26.52 11.67 17.47
CA PHE A 205 27.69 11.03 16.85
C PHE A 205 27.79 9.53 17.18
N ASP A 206 27.48 9.11 18.40
CA ASP A 206 27.47 7.68 18.77
C ASP A 206 26.36 6.91 18.03
N ASN A 207 25.20 7.53 17.82
CA ASN A 207 24.08 6.90 17.11
C ASN A 207 24.30 6.86 15.59
N ALA A 208 25.02 7.83 15.02
CA ALA A 208 25.40 7.83 13.60
C ALA A 208 26.35 6.67 13.25
N ASN A 209 27.19 6.24 14.19
CA ASN A 209 28.12 5.12 14.01
C ASN A 209 27.49 3.74 14.19
N LYS A 210 26.22 3.67 14.61
CA LYS A 210 25.49 2.41 14.89
C LYS A 210 24.42 2.06 13.84
N GLN A 211 24.18 2.92 12.84
CA GLN A 211 23.24 2.69 11.73
C GLN A 211 23.91 1.98 10.53
#